data_AF-A0A3S4UVH1-F1
#
_entry.id   AF-A0A3S4UVH1-F1
#
_cell.length_a   1.000
_cell.length_b   1.000
_cell.length_c   1.000
_cell.angle_alpha   90.00
_cell.angle_beta   90.00
_cell.angle_gamma   90.00
#
_symmetry.space_group_name_H-M   'P 1'
#
loop_
_entity.id
_entity.type
_entity.pdbx_description
1 polymer ?
#
loop_
_entity_poly.entity_id
_entity_poly.type
_entity_poly.pdbx_seq_one_letter_code
_entity_poly.pdbx_strand_id
1 'polypeptide(L)'
;MKVNDQFINPNNAEHSFEWVNLNWDSTTFSIRNRYDNILTGKFNHISSSEISWDNFRSMIEKSIERKHVITQDTSVILKKIADNI
;
A
#
# COMPACT_ATOMS: atom_id res chain seq x y z
N MET A 1 9.98 13.58 -5.37
CA MET A 1 8.59 13.52 -5.83
C MET A 1 7.68 13.91 -4.68
N LYS A 2 6.54 14.55 -4.93
CA LYS A 2 5.64 14.97 -3.84
C LYS A 2 4.83 13.75 -3.38
N VAL A 3 4.92 13.43 -2.09
CA VAL A 3 4.05 12.43 -1.45
C VAL A 3 2.73 13.11 -1.14
N ASN A 4 1.60 12.50 -1.52
CA ASN A 4 0.28 13.12 -1.30
C ASN A 4 -0.16 12.85 0.14
N ASP A 5 0.00 11.61 0.61
CA ASP A 5 -0.27 11.18 1.97
C ASP A 5 0.70 10.06 2.39
N GLN A 6 0.97 9.95 3.69
CA GLN A 6 1.90 8.98 4.25
C GLN A 6 1.45 8.50 5.64
N PHE A 7 1.44 7.19 5.81
CA PHE A 7 1.40 6.53 7.11
C PHE A 7 2.79 6.00 7.46
N ILE A 8 3.35 6.42 8.60
CA ILE A 8 4.59 5.87 9.15
C ILE A 8 4.23 4.82 10.20
N ASN A 9 4.81 3.63 10.09
CA ASN A 9 4.54 2.55 11.03
C ASN A 9 5.12 2.90 12.41
N PRO A 10 4.28 3.00 13.47
CA PRO A 10 4.75 3.39 14.80
C PRO A 10 5.70 2.36 15.44
N ASN A 11 5.67 1.11 14.97
CA ASN A 11 6.52 0.03 15.46
C ASN A 11 7.78 -0.17 14.60
N ASN A 12 7.89 0.51 13.45
CA ASN A 12 9.05 0.47 12.59
C ASN A 12 9.15 1.78 11.78
N ALA A 13 9.99 2.70 12.25
CA ALA A 13 10.16 4.01 11.61
C ALA A 13 10.74 3.95 10.19
N GLU A 14 11.32 2.83 9.78
CA GLU A 14 11.82 2.60 8.42
C GLU A 14 10.71 2.14 7.47
N HIS A 15 9.54 1.79 7.98
CA HIS A 15 8.42 1.28 7.20
C HIS A 15 7.30 2.32 7.12
N SER A 16 6.89 2.65 5.90
CA SER A 16 5.74 3.50 5.64
C SER A 16 4.88 3.00 4.49
N PHE A 17 3.60 3.39 4.51
CA PHE A 17 2.73 3.35 3.34
C PHE A 17 2.60 4.76 2.80
N GLU A 18 2.83 4.93 1.49
CA GLU A 18 2.72 6.22 0.81
C GLU A 18 1.62 6.14 -0.24
N TRP A 19 0.81 7.19 -0.35
CA TRP A 19 -0.12 7.41 -1.44
C TRP A 19 0.42 8.52 -2.32
N VAL A 20 0.79 8.16 -3.55
CA VAL A 20 1.59 9.01 -4.45
C VAL A 20 1.12 8.82 -5.89
N ASN A 21 1.69 9.59 -6.82
CA ASN A 21 1.60 9.23 -8.22
C ASN A 21 2.78 8.30 -8.58
N LEU A 22 2.62 7.44 -9.58
CA LEU A 22 3.67 6.50 -9.98
C LEU A 22 4.95 7.22 -10.37
N ASN A 23 6.09 6.66 -9.95
CA ASN A 23 7.41 7.21 -10.29
C ASN A 23 7.65 7.35 -11.80
N TRP A 24 7.10 6.44 -12.61
CA TRP A 24 7.26 6.44 -14.08
C TRP A 24 6.03 6.99 -14.83
N ASP A 25 4.95 7.32 -14.13
CA ASP A 25 3.76 7.96 -14.69
C ASP A 25 3.09 8.86 -13.64
N SER A 26 3.42 10.15 -13.69
CA SER A 26 2.91 11.15 -12.75
C SER A 26 1.40 11.39 -12.81
N THR A 27 0.70 10.82 -13.79
CA THR A 27 -0.76 10.95 -13.92
C THR A 27 -1.52 9.82 -13.24
N THR A 28 -0.85 8.71 -12.94
CA THR A 28 -1.45 7.53 -12.34
C THR A 28 -1.21 7.51 -10.83
N PHE A 29 -2.30 7.44 -10.05
CA PHE A 29 -2.23 7.28 -8.61
C PHE A 29 -1.77 5.86 -8.22
N SER A 30 -1.00 5.76 -7.15
CA SER A 30 -0.40 4.54 -6.66
C SER A 30 -0.38 4.49 -5.14
N ILE A 31 -0.24 3.26 -4.64
CA ILE A 31 0.13 3.00 -3.26
C ILE A 31 1.52 2.39 -3.25
N ARG A 32 2.34 2.81 -2.29
CA ARG A 32 3.70 2.30 -2.09
C ARG A 32 3.83 1.76 -0.68
N ASN A 33 4.27 0.53 -0.59
CA ASN A 33 4.80 -0.05 0.63
C ASN A 33 6.32 0.20 0.62
N ARG A 34 6.83 0.96 1.58
CA ARG A 34 8.20 1.46 1.55
C ARG A 34 8.95 1.07 2.80
N TYR A 35 10.12 0.49 2.60
CA TYR A 35 11.12 0.22 3.63
C TYR A 35 12.38 1.00 3.31
N ASP A 36 12.73 1.98 4.12
CA ASP A 36 13.97 2.72 3.98
C ASP A 36 15.14 1.94 4.57
N ASN A 37 16.32 2.13 3.98
CA ASN A 37 17.59 1.63 4.50
C ASN A 37 18.34 2.81 5.11
N ILE A 38 18.36 2.88 6.44
CA ILE A 38 18.96 4.01 7.18
C ILE A 38 20.47 4.19 6.93
N LEU A 39 21.18 3.11 6.57
CA LEU A 39 22.62 3.16 6.32
C LEU A 39 22.95 3.79 4.97
N THR A 40 22.09 3.59 3.97
CA THR A 40 22.32 4.05 2.59
C THR A 40 21.45 5.22 2.18
N GLY A 41 20.40 5.53 2.97
CA GLY A 41 19.38 6.53 2.64
C GLY A 41 18.50 6.15 1.45
N LYS A 42 18.63 4.92 0.92
CA LYS A 42 17.84 4.39 -0.20
C LYS A 42 16.72 3.51 0.31
N PHE A 43 15.73 3.23 -0.53
CA PHE A 43 14.72 2.21 -0.22
C PHE A 43 15.29 0.80 -0.41
N ASN A 44 14.81 -0.14 0.40
CA ASN A 44 15.08 -1.56 0.28
C ASN A 44 14.20 -2.16 -0.82
N HIS A 45 14.80 -2.53 -1.96
CA HIS A 45 14.06 -3.06 -3.11
C HIS A 45 13.37 -4.41 -2.86
N ILE A 46 13.83 -5.21 -1.89
CA ILE A 46 13.30 -6.55 -1.63
C ILE A 46 11.96 -6.43 -0.88
N SER A 47 11.88 -5.50 0.06
CA SER A 47 10.71 -5.31 0.91
C SER A 47 9.83 -4.14 0.49
N SER A 48 10.29 -3.25 -0.40
CA SER A 48 9.50 -2.14 -0.91
C SER A 48 8.81 -2.50 -2.23
N SER A 49 7.62 -1.98 -2.43
CA SER A 49 6.87 -2.14 -3.67
C SER A 49 6.01 -0.92 -3.96
N GLU A 50 5.84 -0.63 -5.24
CA GLU A 50 4.94 0.40 -5.74
C GLU A 50 3.99 -0.22 -6.75
N ILE A 51 2.69 0.03 -6.59
CA ILE A 51 1.65 -0.52 -7.45
C ILE A 51 0.62 0.55 -7.79
N SER A 52 0.17 0.58 -9.05
CA SER A 52 -0.92 1.48 -9.44
C SER A 52 -2.20 1.14 -8.68
N TRP A 53 -3.02 2.16 -8.44
CA TRP A 53 -4.29 1.96 -7.73
C TRP A 53 -5.20 0.95 -8.42
N ASP A 54 -5.24 0.96 -9.76
CA ASP A 54 -6.06 0.05 -10.54
C ASP A 54 -5.60 -1.41 -10.44
N ASN A 55 -4.28 -1.64 -10.43
CA ASN A 55 -3.72 -2.97 -10.22
C ASN A 55 -3.96 -3.45 -8.79
N PHE A 56 -3.79 -2.57 -7.80
CA PHE A 56 -4.09 -2.89 -6.41
C PHE A 56 -5.56 -3.31 -6.23
N ARG A 57 -6.50 -2.52 -6.79
CA ARG A 57 -7.93 -2.86 -6.79
C ARG A 57 -8.19 -4.22 -7.44
N SER A 58 -7.65 -4.44 -8.63
CA SER A 58 -7.81 -5.69 -9.38
C SER A 58 -7.29 -6.89 -8.59
N MET A 59 -6.17 -6.74 -7.88
CA MET A 59 -5.61 -7.80 -7.03
C MET A 59 -6.56 -8.17 -5.88
N ILE A 60 -7.18 -7.17 -5.22
CA ILE A 60 -8.17 -7.42 -4.17
C ILE A 60 -9.39 -8.14 -4.77
N GLU A 61 -9.95 -7.63 -5.86
CA GLU A 61 -11.12 -8.22 -6.53
C GLU A 61 -10.87 -9.68 -6.91
N LYS A 62 -9.74 -9.98 -7.58
CA LYS A 62 -9.38 -11.36 -7.97
C LYS A 62 -9.10 -12.26 -6.77
N SER A 63 -8.57 -11.71 -5.68
CA SER A 63 -8.37 -12.48 -4.44
C SER A 63 -9.71 -12.84 -3.80
N ILE A 64 -10.70 -11.94 -3.84
CA ILE A 64 -12.08 -12.20 -3.36
C ILE A 64 -12.77 -13.24 -4.24
N GLU A 65 -12.78 -13.05 -5.56
CA GLU A 65 -13.40 -13.96 -6.53
C GLU A 65 -12.86 -15.40 -6.39
N ARG A 66 -11.55 -15.53 -6.15
CA ARG A 66 -10.87 -16.82 -6.00
C ARG A 66 -10.85 -17.36 -4.57
N LYS A 67 -11.55 -16.71 -3.63
CA LYS A 67 -11.65 -17.13 -2.22
C LYS A 67 -10.30 -17.24 -1.50
N HIS A 68 -9.35 -16.38 -1.86
CA HIS A 68 -8.05 -16.27 -1.18
C HIS A 68 -8.09 -15.33 0.03
N VAL A 69 -9.14 -14.53 0.19
CA VAL A 69 -9.34 -13.70 1.38
C VAL A 69 -10.05 -14.54 2.46
N ILE A 70 -9.37 -14.76 3.59
CA ILE A 70 -9.91 -15.51 4.72
C ILE A 70 -11.07 -14.71 5.34
N THR A 71 -12.22 -15.35 5.52
CA THR A 71 -13.49 -14.72 5.92
C THR A 71 -13.39 -13.87 7.20
N GLN A 72 -12.54 -14.27 8.15
CA GLN A 72 -12.39 -13.55 9.42
C GLN A 72 -11.73 -12.18 9.23
N ASP A 73 -10.66 -12.10 8.45
CA ASP A 73 -9.93 -10.84 8.19
C ASP A 73 -10.76 -9.88 7.33
N THR A 74 -11.51 -10.41 6.35
CA THR A 74 -12.38 -9.60 5.49
C THR A 74 -13.44 -8.86 6.29
N SER A 75 -14.07 -9.52 7.27
CA SER A 75 -15.14 -8.89 8.06
C SER A 75 -14.64 -7.69 8.87
N VAL A 76 -13.41 -7.77 9.42
CA VAL A 76 -12.77 -6.69 10.16
C VAL A 76 -12.43 -5.53 9.24
N ILE A 77 -11.89 -5.82 8.04
CA ILE A 77 -11.59 -4.81 7.03
C ILE A 77 -12.87 -4.10 6.57
N LEU A 78 -13.92 -4.86 6.23
CA LEU A 78 -15.20 -4.30 5.78
C LEU A 78 -15.86 -3.42 6.85
N LYS A 79 -15.82 -3.84 8.11
CA LYS A 79 -16.32 -3.02 9.22
C LYS A 79 -15.55 -1.70 9.33
N LYS A 80 -14.21 -1.75 9.29
CA LYS A 80 -13.39 -0.53 9.33
C LYS A 80 -13.70 0.42 8.17
N ILE A 81 -13.93 -0.12 6.96
CA ILE A 81 -14.35 0.70 5.81
C ILE A 81 -15.68 1.37 6.12
N ALA A 82 -16.69 0.60 6.54
CA ALA A 82 -18.04 1.11 6.85
C ALA A 82 -18.05 2.18 7.95
N ASP A 83 -17.18 2.05 8.96
CA ASP A 83 -17.08 3.02 10.06
C ASP A 83 -16.43 4.36 9.63
N ASN A 84 -15.80 4.44 8.46
CA ASN A 84 -15.02 5.59 7.98
C ASN A 84 -15.56 6.21 6.67
N ILE A 85 -16.73 5.79 6.19
CA ILE A 85 -17.47 6.37 5.06
C ILE A 85 -18.81 6.93 5.53
#